data_AF-A0A1Y2R8R6-F1
#
_entry.id   AF-A0A1Y2R8R6-F1
#
_cell.length_a   1.000
_cell.length_b   1.000
_cell.length_c   1.000
_cell.angle_alpha   90.00
_cell.angle_beta   90.00
_cell.angle_gamma   90.00
#
_symmetry.space_group_name_H-M   'P 1'
#
loop_
_entity.id
_entity.type
_entity.pdbx_description
1 polymer ?
#
loop_
_entity_poly.entity_id
_entity_poly.type
_entity_poly.pdbx_seq_one_letter_code
_entity_poly.pdbx_strand_id
1 'polypeptide(L)'
;MMEVLNYIAQAISIAGSVIIIWGVLITVFNFLKNEKDKLANIKLPNNSGPIRYQFSGYLILGLDFMLAADIIHTIHNPVLNELYVLAMIVGIRSVINFFLVKEMGSSESAKTF
;
A
#
# COMPACT_ATOMS: atom_id res chain seq x y z
N MET A 1 -37.57 1.04 -4.01
CA MET A 1 -36.47 1.98 -3.69
C MET A 1 -35.27 1.26 -3.10
N MET A 2 -35.44 0.41 -2.09
CA MET A 2 -34.33 -0.37 -1.49
C MET A 2 -33.65 -1.36 -2.46
N GLU A 3 -34.38 -1.99 -3.38
CA GLU A 3 -33.79 -2.92 -4.36
C GLU A 3 -32.86 -2.23 -5.37
N VAL A 4 -33.19 -1.02 -5.80
CA VAL A 4 -32.37 -0.23 -6.73
C VAL A 4 -31.06 0.19 -6.06
N LEU A 5 -31.13 0.60 -4.79
CA LEU A 5 -29.94 0.93 -3.99
C LEU A 5 -29.05 -0.29 -3.80
N ASN A 6 -29.62 -1.46 -3.55
CA ASN A 6 -28.84 -2.70 -3.40
C ASN A 6 -28.12 -3.10 -4.69
N TYR A 7 -28.80 -3.00 -5.84
CA TYR A 7 -28.19 -3.26 -7.15
C TYR A 7 -27.03 -2.30 -7.47
N ILE A 8 -27.22 -1.00 -7.16
CA ILE A 8 -26.18 0.01 -7.35
C ILE A 8 -25.00 -0.26 -6.42
N ALA A 9 -25.25 -0.53 -5.14
CA ALA A 9 -24.21 -0.85 -4.16
C ALA A 9 -23.39 -2.08 -4.60
N GLN A 10 -24.05 -3.15 -5.04
CA GLN A 10 -23.40 -4.36 -5.50
C GLN A 10 -22.54 -4.12 -6.76
N ALA A 11 -23.04 -3.32 -7.72
CA ALA A 11 -22.27 -2.95 -8.91
C ALA A 11 -21.02 -2.14 -8.57
N ILE A 12 -21.13 -1.17 -7.65
CA ILE A 12 -20.00 -0.37 -7.17
C ILE A 12 -19.00 -1.27 -6.43
N SER A 13 -19.47 -2.21 -5.60
CA SER A 13 -18.59 -3.11 -4.86
C SER A 13 -17.78 -4.02 -5.78
N ILE A 14 -18.42 -4.56 -6.82
CA ILE A 14 -17.73 -5.39 -7.83
C ILE A 14 -16.70 -4.56 -8.60
N ALA A 15 -17.10 -3.38 -9.09
CA ALA A 15 -16.20 -2.50 -9.85
C ALA A 15 -15.00 -2.05 -8.99
N GLY A 16 -15.24 -1.64 -7.75
CA GLY A 16 -14.19 -1.25 -6.81
C GLY A 16 -13.23 -2.40 -6.51
N SER A 17 -13.77 -3.60 -6.26
CA SER A 17 -12.95 -4.81 -6.03
C SER A 17 -12.05 -5.11 -7.23
N VAL A 18 -12.57 -5.05 -8.46
CA VAL A 18 -11.79 -5.29 -9.68
C VAL A 18 -10.65 -4.27 -9.84
N ILE A 19 -10.92 -2.98 -9.61
CA ILE A 19 -9.89 -1.93 -9.71
C ILE A 19 -8.77 -2.16 -8.70
N ILE A 20 -9.11 -2.49 -7.45
CA ILE A 20 -8.11 -2.72 -6.40
C ILE A 20 -7.28 -3.98 -6.72
N ILE A 21 -7.94 -5.09 -7.09
CA ILE A 21 -7.26 -6.33 -7.47
C ILE A 21 -6.29 -6.08 -8.64
N TRP A 22 -6.72 -5.34 -9.65
CA TRP A 22 -5.90 -5.00 -10.80
C TRP A 22 -4.70 -4.12 -10.42
N GLY A 23 -4.91 -3.09 -9.58
CA GLY A 23 -3.85 -2.24 -9.08
C GLY A 23 -2.81 -3.01 -8.27
N VAL A 24 -3.26 -3.89 -7.38
CA VAL A 24 -2.38 -4.79 -6.60
C VAL A 24 -1.57 -5.69 -7.52
N LEU A 25 -2.19 -6.29 -8.54
CA LEU A 25 -1.52 -7.13 -9.52
C LEU A 25 -0.40 -6.37 -10.26
N ILE A 26 -0.68 -5.17 -10.78
CA ILE A 26 0.33 -4.35 -11.46
C ILE A 26 1.49 -4.02 -10.53
N THR A 27 1.20 -3.59 -9.30
CA THR A 27 2.23 -3.23 -8.31
C THR A 27 3.13 -4.42 -8.00
N VAL A 28 2.55 -5.61 -7.78
CA VAL A 28 3.31 -6.86 -7.56
C VAL A 28 4.16 -7.21 -8.77
N PHE A 29 3.60 -7.14 -9.98
CA PHE A 29 4.34 -7.46 -11.21
C PHE A 29 5.52 -6.50 -11.44
N ASN A 30 5.30 -5.19 -11.28
CA ASN A 30 6.34 -4.19 -11.39
C ASN A 30 7.41 -4.38 -10.31
N PHE A 31 7.00 -4.69 -9.08
CA PHE A 31 7.93 -4.97 -7.99
C PHE A 31 8.80 -6.20 -8.27
N LEU A 32 8.20 -7.33 -8.65
CA LEU A 32 8.92 -8.55 -9.02
C LEU A 32 9.88 -8.32 -10.18
N LYS A 33 9.49 -7.52 -11.17
CA LYS A 33 10.36 -7.18 -12.31
C LYS A 33 11.54 -6.32 -11.86
N ASN A 34 11.30 -5.27 -11.08
CA ASN A 34 12.35 -4.40 -10.54
C ASN A 34 13.33 -5.15 -9.62
N GLU A 35 12.82 -6.11 -8.82
CA GLU A 35 13.64 -6.95 -7.96
C GLU A 35 14.56 -7.86 -8.80
N LYS A 36 14.00 -8.51 -9.83
CA LYS A 36 14.75 -9.36 -10.77
C LYS A 36 15.77 -8.57 -11.56
N ASP A 37 15.43 -7.36 -12.03
CA ASP A 37 16.35 -6.49 -12.75
C ASP A 37 17.48 -5.97 -11.84
N LYS A 38 17.21 -5.69 -10.55
CA LYS A 38 18.24 -5.39 -9.55
C LYS A 38 19.15 -6.58 -9.24
N LEU A 39 18.59 -7.79 -9.15
CA LEU A 39 19.38 -9.03 -8.97
C LEU A 39 20.19 -9.39 -10.23
N ALA A 40 19.66 -9.13 -11.43
CA ALA A 40 20.32 -9.40 -12.70
C ALA A 40 21.41 -8.36 -13.03
N ASN A 41 21.24 -7.10 -12.60
CA ASN A 41 22.24 -6.04 -12.69
C ASN A 41 23.13 -5.94 -11.44
N ILE A 42 23.59 -7.07 -10.89
CA ILE A 42 24.74 -7.07 -9.95
C ILE A 42 26.01 -6.80 -10.77
N LYS A 43 26.14 -5.59 -11.32
CA LYS A 43 27.45 -4.98 -11.54
C LYS A 43 27.78 -4.27 -10.24
N LEU A 44 28.45 -5.00 -9.36
CA LEU A 44 29.02 -4.57 -8.08
C LEU A 44 29.42 -3.08 -8.08
N PRO A 45 28.70 -2.19 -7.38
CA PRO A 45 29.30 -0.99 -6.84
C PRO A 45 29.63 -1.29 -5.38
N ASN A 46 30.93 -1.40 -5.14
CA ASN A 46 31.57 -1.42 -3.84
C ASN A 46 31.21 -0.17 -3.03
N ASN A 47 30.01 -0.11 -2.44
CA ASN A 47 29.73 0.82 -1.35
C ASN A 47 28.50 0.35 -0.55
N SER A 48 28.75 -0.14 0.65
CA SER A 48 27.76 -0.58 1.63
C SER A 48 26.83 0.57 2.04
N GLY A 49 25.79 0.84 1.24
CA GLY A 49 24.60 1.58 1.65
C GLY A 49 23.71 0.68 2.50
N PRO A 50 23.19 1.16 3.65
CA PRO A 50 22.79 0.32 4.76
C PRO A 50 21.54 -0.50 4.39
N ILE A 51 21.55 -1.78 4.77
CA ILE A 51 20.44 -2.75 4.74
C ILE A 51 19.07 -2.12 5.10
N ARG A 52 19.07 -1.06 5.93
CA ARG A 52 17.91 -0.23 6.30
C ARG A 52 17.15 0.38 5.11
N TYR A 53 17.80 0.84 4.04
CA TYR A 53 17.08 1.46 2.91
C TYR A 53 16.24 0.43 2.14
N GLN A 54 16.77 -0.78 1.97
CA GLN A 54 16.02 -1.87 1.34
C GLN A 54 14.87 -2.31 2.27
N PHE A 55 15.14 -2.47 3.57
CA PHE A 55 14.15 -2.85 4.56
C PHE A 55 12.92 -1.91 4.60
N SER A 56 13.13 -0.60 4.58
CA SER A 56 12.02 0.36 4.58
C SER A 56 11.17 0.31 3.31
N GLY A 57 11.77 -0.01 2.15
CA GLY A 57 11.04 -0.23 0.91
C GLY A 57 10.06 -1.41 1.00
N TYR A 58 10.49 -2.52 1.61
CA TYR A 58 9.59 -3.68 1.85
C TYR A 58 8.49 -3.36 2.86
N LEU A 59 8.78 -2.58 3.91
CA LEU A 59 7.79 -2.16 4.90
C LEU A 59 6.65 -1.34 4.28
N ILE A 60 6.98 -0.36 3.43
CA ILE A 60 5.97 0.47 2.76
C ILE A 60 5.13 -0.37 1.81
N LEU A 61 5.75 -1.26 1.04
CA LEU A 61 5.03 -2.12 0.10
C LEU A 61 4.07 -3.07 0.84
N GLY A 62 4.51 -3.65 1.96
CA GLY A 62 3.64 -4.44 2.83
C GLY A 62 2.46 -3.63 3.38
N LEU A 63 2.69 -2.35 3.70
CA LEU A 63 1.64 -1.45 4.19
C LEU A 63 0.60 -1.11 3.13
N ASP A 64 1.01 -0.86 1.89
CA ASP A 64 0.11 -0.65 0.74
C ASP A 64 -0.74 -1.90 0.46
N PHE A 65 -0.16 -3.09 0.63
CA PHE A 65 -0.88 -4.35 0.50
C PHE A 65 -1.94 -4.55 1.58
N MET A 66 -1.59 -4.24 2.84
CA MET A 66 -2.54 -4.24 3.94
C MET A 66 -3.65 -3.19 3.72
N LEU A 67 -3.36 -2.07 3.07
CA LEU A 67 -4.39 -1.07 2.72
C LEU A 67 -5.39 -1.62 1.71
N ALA A 68 -4.91 -2.27 0.65
CA ALA A 68 -5.79 -2.90 -0.32
C ALA A 68 -6.72 -3.94 0.32
N ALA A 69 -6.19 -4.76 1.24
CA ALA A 69 -6.97 -5.77 1.97
C ALA A 69 -8.11 -5.15 2.80
N ASP A 70 -7.81 -4.09 3.56
CA ASP A 70 -8.83 -3.42 4.38
C ASP A 70 -9.92 -2.77 3.52
N ILE A 71 -9.54 -2.13 2.41
CA ILE A 71 -10.51 -1.51 1.49
C ILE A 71 -11.43 -2.57 0.89
N ILE A 72 -10.89 -3.71 0.45
CA ILE A 72 -11.70 -4.82 -0.08
C ILE A 72 -12.67 -5.33 0.98
N HIS A 73 -12.22 -5.48 2.24
CA HIS A 73 -13.07 -5.97 3.32
C HIS A 73 -14.27 -5.06 3.58
N THR A 74 -14.05 -3.74 3.60
CA THR A 74 -15.14 -2.76 3.84
C THR A 74 -16.08 -2.61 2.65
N ILE A 75 -15.60 -2.74 1.41
CA ILE A 75 -16.47 -2.71 0.22
C ILE A 75 -17.47 -3.88 0.22
N HIS A 76 -17.11 -5.01 0.84
CA HIS A 76 -17.95 -6.21 0.87
C HIS A 76 -19.05 -6.16 1.94
N ASN A 77 -18.87 -5.40 3.01
CA ASN A 77 -19.86 -5.23 4.09
C ASN A 77 -20.05 -3.75 4.46
N PRO A 78 -20.86 -3.00 3.70
CA PRO A 78 -21.10 -1.59 4.00
C PRO A 78 -22.12 -1.44 5.15
N VAL A 79 -21.68 -1.65 6.39
CA VAL A 79 -22.48 -1.33 7.60
C VAL A 79 -21.98 0.00 8.17
N LEU A 80 -22.88 0.92 8.56
CA LEU A 80 -22.48 2.25 9.07
C LEU A 80 -21.49 2.17 10.25
N ASN A 81 -21.59 1.13 11.08
CA ASN A 81 -20.66 0.89 12.17
C ASN A 81 -19.27 0.47 11.67
N GLU A 82 -19.20 -0.28 10.58
CA GLU A 82 -17.94 -0.70 9.93
C GLU A 82 -17.25 0.47 9.23
N LEU A 83 -18.00 1.46 8.73
CA LEU A 83 -17.44 2.68 8.16
C LEU A 83 -16.59 3.47 9.17
N TYR A 84 -17.02 3.55 10.44
CA TYR A 84 -16.24 4.21 11.50
C TYR A 84 -14.95 3.47 11.83
N VAL A 85 -15.01 2.14 11.87
CA VAL A 85 -13.82 1.29 12.08
C VAL A 85 -12.82 1.47 10.94
N LEU A 86 -13.30 1.52 9.69
CA LEU A 86 -12.45 1.80 8.53
C LEU A 86 -11.78 3.17 8.63
N ALA A 87 -12.53 4.22 8.96
CA ALA A 87 -11.97 5.56 9.13
C ALA A 87 -10.85 5.59 10.20
N MET A 88 -11.02 4.84 11.29
CA MET A 88 -10.00 4.70 12.32
C MET A 88 -8.77 3.93 11.82
N ILE A 89 -8.95 2.79 11.14
CA ILE A 89 -7.84 1.97 10.60
C ILE A 89 -7.03 2.77 9.57
N VAL A 90 -7.70 3.45 8.64
CA VAL A 90 -7.04 4.32 7.65
C VAL A 90 -6.31 5.48 8.33
N GLY A 91 -6.90 6.07 9.37
CA GLY A 91 -6.27 7.13 10.17
C GLY A 91 -4.99 6.65 10.85
N ILE A 92 -5.03 5.52 11.57
CA ILE A 92 -3.86 4.93 12.24
C ILE A 92 -2.77 4.60 11.21
N ARG A 93 -3.13 3.99 10.07
CA ARG A 93 -2.19 3.69 8.99
C ARG A 93 -1.53 4.95 8.45
N SER A 94 -2.29 6.02 8.21
CA SER A 94 -1.77 7.29 7.72
C SER A 94 -0.73 7.88 8.67
N VAL A 95 -1.00 7.85 9.98
CA VAL A 95 -0.05 8.32 11.00
C VAL A 95 1.22 7.47 11.01
N ILE A 96 1.11 6.14 11.03
CA ILE A 96 2.28 5.25 11.03
C ILE A 96 3.13 5.45 9.76
N ASN A 97 2.49 5.48 8.59
CA ASN A 97 3.19 5.67 7.31
C ASN A 97 3.88 7.05 7.27
N PHE A 98 3.20 8.09 7.74
CA PHE A 98 3.76 9.44 7.80
C PHE A 98 5.01 9.51 8.69
N PHE A 99 4.99 8.88 9.86
CA PHE A 99 6.17 8.80 10.73
C PHE A 99 7.32 8.02 10.08
N LEU A 100 7.03 6.86 9.47
CA LEU A 100 8.03 6.03 8.81
C LEU A 100 8.72 6.78 7.65
N VAL A 101 7.93 7.44 6.80
CA VAL A 101 8.44 8.24 5.68
C VAL A 101 9.23 9.46 6.16
N LYS A 102 8.76 10.11 7.22
CA LYS A 102 9.46 11.26 7.82
C LYS A 102 10.82 10.88 8.42
N GLU A 103 10.91 9.74 9.10
CA GLU A 103 12.18 9.26 9.69
C GLU A 103 13.21 8.90 8.62
N MET A 104 12.76 8.35 7.47
CA MET A 104 13.63 8.11 6.33
C MET A 104 14.15 9.41 5.71
N GLY A 105 13.27 10.40 5.48
CA GLY A 105 13.66 11.69 4.89
C GLY A 105 14.60 12.49 5.80
N SER A 106 14.40 12.41 7.12
CA SER A 106 15.26 13.09 8.10
C SER A 106 16.67 12.48 8.19
N SER A 107 16.87 11.25 7.71
CA SER A 107 18.19 10.62 7.67
C SER A 107 19.00 10.99 6.40
N GLU A 108 18.35 11.56 5.38
CA GLU A 108 19.00 11.95 4.11
C GLU A 108 19.48 13.41 4.14
N SER A 109 18.80 14.31 4.86
CA SER A 109 19.24 15.70 5.02
C SER A 109 20.48 15.89 5.92
N ALA A 110 20.95 14.85 6.62
CA ALA A 110 22.19 14.91 7.41
C ALA A 110 23.48 14.60 6.60
N LYS A 111 23.39 14.43 5.27
CA LYS A 111 24.55 14.27 4.37
C LYS A 111 24.79 15.45 3.42
N THR A 112 24.03 16.53 3.56
CA THR A 112 24.21 17.76 2.78
C THR A 112 24.47 18.95 3.70
N PHE A 113 25.42 18.81 4.62
CA PHE A 113 26.17 19.91 5.23
C PHE A 113 27.58 19.44 5.54
#